data_AF-A0A5N9DPP2-F1
#
_entry.id   AF-A0A5N9DPP2-F1
#
_cell.length_a   1.000
_cell.length_b   1.000
_cell.length_c   1.000
_cell.angle_alpha   90.00
_cell.angle_beta   90.00
_cell.angle_gamma   90.00
#
_symmetry.space_group_name_H-M   'P 1'
#
loop_
_entity.id
_entity.type
_entity.pdbx_description
1 polymer ?
#
loop_
_entity_poly.entity_id
_entity_poly.type
_entity_poly.pdbx_seq_one_letter_code
_entity_poly.pdbx_strand_id
1 'polypeptide(L)'
;MTWRWDAQDIKARLRYALKFAPSDMLTLFAMFVMKNCCSAISTLVWPFELVLKGTVGFLLKGGCVFVWGMMILMILDLVWIAVWSLLMLSSSAWIKIPWLRPILIIPGLLLALVAYIYVSLAPDPQKNTEYHILIKSWPLSWRVYSPKEEYFKGAVEPEL
;
A
#
# COMPACT_ATOMS: atom_id res chain seq x y z
N MET A 1 15.94 1.03 3.68
CA MET A 1 15.68 -0.44 3.82
C MET A 1 14.44 -0.85 3.02
N THR A 2 14.26 -0.21 1.86
CA THR A 2 13.06 -0.17 1.02
C THR A 2 13.35 -0.86 -0.31
N TRP A 3 14.08 -1.99 -0.29
CA TRP A 3 13.90 -3.07 -1.27
C TRP A 3 12.44 -3.49 -1.20
N ARG A 4 11.65 -2.77 -1.99
CA ARG A 4 10.21 -2.92 -2.12
C ARG A 4 9.91 -4.35 -2.41
N TRP A 5 9.39 -5.04 -1.40
CA TRP A 5 8.57 -6.23 -1.49
C TRP A 5 8.57 -6.84 -2.90
N ASP A 6 9.62 -7.62 -3.19
CA ASP A 6 9.73 -8.40 -4.43
C ASP A 6 8.89 -9.69 -4.28
N ALA A 7 7.67 -9.47 -3.82
CA ALA A 7 6.69 -10.52 -3.61
C ALA A 7 5.99 -10.71 -4.95
N GLN A 8 6.62 -11.51 -5.82
CA GLN A 8 6.01 -11.99 -7.07
C GLN A 8 4.65 -12.69 -6.81
N ASP A 9 4.37 -13.04 -5.55
CA ASP A 9 3.17 -13.71 -5.04
C ASP A 9 2.11 -12.76 -4.42
N ILE A 10 2.19 -11.43 -4.61
CA ILE A 10 1.22 -10.45 -4.06
C ILE A 10 -0.24 -10.88 -4.31
N LYS A 11 -0.56 -11.35 -5.51
CA LYS A 11 -1.92 -11.83 -5.86
C LYS A 11 -2.34 -13.04 -5.03
N ALA A 12 -1.44 -14.00 -4.80
CA ALA A 12 -1.72 -15.17 -3.98
C ALA A 12 -1.91 -14.78 -2.49
N ARG A 13 -1.12 -13.84 -1.99
CA ARG A 13 -1.28 -13.30 -0.63
C ARG A 13 -2.57 -12.52 -0.46
N LEU A 14 -3.00 -11.78 -1.48
CA LEU A 14 -4.29 -11.11 -1.48
C LEU A 14 -5.44 -12.13 -1.43
N ARG A 15 -5.37 -13.20 -2.23
CA ARG A 15 -6.36 -14.29 -2.17
C ARG A 15 -6.40 -14.95 -0.80
N TYR A 16 -5.25 -15.21 -0.18
CA TYR A 16 -5.18 -15.70 1.20
C TYR A 16 -5.82 -14.71 2.17
N ALA A 17 -5.50 -13.43 2.08
CA ALA A 17 -6.05 -12.41 2.96
C ALA A 17 -7.57 -12.31 2.86
N LEU A 18 -8.12 -12.40 1.64
CA LEU A 18 -9.56 -12.40 1.36
C LEU A 18 -10.25 -13.67 1.86
N LYS A 19 -9.64 -14.85 1.67
CA LYS A 19 -10.19 -16.14 2.14
C LYS A 19 -10.40 -16.18 3.65
N PHE A 20 -9.51 -15.54 4.41
CA PHE A 20 -9.58 -15.49 5.88
C PHE A 20 -10.13 -14.16 6.41
N ALA A 21 -10.62 -13.26 5.54
CA ALA A 21 -11.09 -11.95 5.93
C ALA A 21 -12.27 -12.04 6.91
N PRO A 22 -12.37 -11.13 7.89
CA PRO A 22 -13.59 -10.98 8.68
C PRO A 22 -14.80 -10.70 7.75
N SER A 23 -15.87 -11.47 7.91
CA SER A 23 -17.09 -11.37 7.09
C SER A 23 -18.13 -10.38 7.62
N ASP A 24 -17.76 -9.54 8.59
CA ASP A 24 -18.65 -8.53 9.15
C ASP A 24 -18.94 -7.39 8.16
N MET A 25 -20.12 -6.78 8.28
CA MET A 25 -20.56 -5.73 7.37
C MET A 25 -19.62 -4.51 7.34
N LEU A 26 -18.99 -4.16 8.46
CA LEU A 26 -18.04 -3.04 8.51
C LEU A 26 -16.79 -3.32 7.67
N THR A 27 -16.23 -4.53 7.76
CA THR A 27 -15.09 -4.94 6.94
C THR A 27 -15.45 -4.95 5.46
N LEU A 28 -16.62 -5.48 5.08
CA LEU A 28 -17.09 -5.48 3.69
C LEU A 28 -17.29 -4.06 3.16
N PHE A 29 -17.88 -3.18 3.97
CA PHE A 29 -18.06 -1.77 3.63
C PHE A 29 -16.72 -1.05 3.48
N ALA A 30 -15.78 -1.23 4.40
CA ALA A 30 -14.45 -0.64 4.33
C ALA A 30 -13.72 -1.07 3.04
N MET A 31 -13.75 -2.37 2.71
CA MET A 31 -13.17 -2.88 1.47
C MET A 31 -13.84 -2.29 0.23
N PHE A 32 -15.17 -2.13 0.24
CA PHE A 32 -15.91 -1.50 -0.85
C PHE A 32 -15.50 -0.03 -1.04
N VAL A 33 -15.44 0.74 0.05
CA VAL A 33 -15.00 2.15 0.02
C VAL A 33 -13.58 2.26 -0.52
N MET A 34 -12.64 1.46 0.02
CA MET A 34 -11.26 1.46 -0.44
C MET A 34 -11.13 1.16 -1.94
N LYS A 35 -11.85 0.14 -2.43
CA LYS A 35 -11.84 -0.22 -3.86
C LYS A 35 -12.27 0.96 -4.74
N ASN A 36 -13.40 1.60 -4.41
CA ASN A 36 -13.94 2.70 -5.21
C ASN A 36 -13.09 3.96 -5.11
N CYS A 37 -12.71 4.37 -3.89
CA CYS A 37 -11.91 5.57 -3.67
C CYS A 37 -10.51 5.45 -4.29
N CYS A 38 -9.82 4.32 -4.11
CA CYS A 38 -8.51 4.13 -4.74
C CYS A 38 -8.62 4.06 -6.27
N SER A 39 -9.73 3.54 -6.82
CA SER A 39 -9.96 3.58 -8.27
C SER A 39 -10.12 5.02 -8.75
N ALA A 40 -10.95 5.82 -8.08
CA ALA A 40 -11.14 7.24 -8.42
C ALA A 40 -9.83 8.04 -8.31
N ILE A 41 -9.08 7.85 -7.23
CA ILE A 41 -7.77 8.49 -7.04
C ILE A 41 -6.80 8.06 -8.14
N SER A 42 -6.77 6.77 -8.50
CA SER A 42 -5.89 6.27 -9.56
C SER A 42 -6.14 6.99 -10.89
N THR A 43 -7.41 7.22 -11.24
CA THR A 43 -7.78 7.96 -12.45
C THR A 43 -7.33 9.41 -12.39
N LEU A 44 -7.46 10.06 -11.23
CA LEU A 44 -7.05 11.45 -11.04
C LEU A 44 -5.53 11.65 -11.00
N VAL A 45 -4.80 10.68 -10.44
CA VAL A 45 -3.34 10.76 -10.23
C VAL A 45 -2.56 10.34 -11.48
N TRP A 46 -3.14 9.51 -12.35
CA TRP A 46 -2.51 9.03 -13.58
C TRP A 46 -1.79 10.10 -14.42
N PRO A 47 -2.39 11.27 -14.75
CA PRO A 47 -1.70 12.30 -15.52
C PRO A 47 -0.46 12.86 -14.79
N PHE A 48 -0.50 12.99 -13.45
CA PHE A 48 0.62 13.48 -12.66
C PHE A 48 1.76 12.46 -12.60
N GLU A 49 1.44 11.16 -12.53
CA GLU A 49 2.44 10.09 -12.52
C GLU A 49 3.27 10.08 -13.81
N LEU A 50 2.63 10.33 -14.96
CA LEU A 50 3.32 10.44 -16.26
C LEU A 50 4.31 11.61 -16.29
N VAL A 51 3.90 12.78 -15.80
CA VAL A 51 4.75 13.96 -15.73
C VAL A 51 5.94 13.70 -14.81
N LEU A 52 5.70 13.20 -13.60
CA LEU A 52 6.74 12.92 -12.60
C LEU A 52 7.78 11.92 -13.09
N LYS A 53 7.37 10.84 -13.77
CA LYS A 53 8.32 9.88 -14.37
C LYS A 53 9.21 10.54 -15.43
N GLY A 54 8.65 11.46 -16.23
CA GLY A 54 9.39 12.22 -17.24
C GLY A 54 10.38 13.23 -16.65
N THR A 55 9.97 14.02 -15.66
CA THR A 55 10.82 15.06 -15.04
C THR A 55 11.90 14.50 -14.14
N VAL A 56 11.64 13.42 -13.39
CA VAL A 56 12.64 12.80 -12.51
C VAL A 56 13.78 12.20 -13.35
N GLY A 57 13.46 11.58 -14.49
CA GLY A 57 14.48 11.09 -15.43
C GLY A 57 15.35 12.20 -16.03
N PHE A 58 14.84 13.44 -16.09
CA PHE A 58 15.59 14.61 -16.54
C PHE A 58 16.47 15.21 -15.43
N LEU A 59 15.93 15.34 -14.21
CA LEU A 59 16.64 15.90 -13.05
C LEU A 59 17.85 15.05 -12.62
N LEU A 60 17.76 13.73 -12.78
CA LEU A 60 18.87 12.79 -12.49
C LEU A 60 20.07 12.95 -13.44
N LYS A 61 19.94 13.66 -14.57
CA LYS A 61 21.07 13.93 -15.49
C LYS A 61 21.97 15.08 -15.03
N GLY A 62 21.53 15.93 -14.09
CA GLY A 62 22.32 17.04 -13.56
C GLY A 62 22.99 16.69 -12.23
N GLY A 63 24.31 16.51 -12.21
CA GLY A 63 25.07 16.00 -11.05
C GLY A 63 24.88 16.77 -9.72
N CYS A 64 24.70 18.09 -9.73
CA CYS A 64 24.41 18.85 -8.50
C CYS A 64 22.95 18.72 -8.04
N VAL A 65 22.01 18.52 -8.96
CA VAL A 65 20.58 18.34 -8.64
C VAL A 65 20.32 16.93 -8.12
N PHE A 66 21.15 15.95 -8.54
CA PHE A 66 21.11 14.58 -8.08
C PHE A 66 21.27 14.45 -6.55
N VAL A 67 22.25 15.13 -5.94
CA VAL A 67 22.51 15.02 -4.49
C VAL A 67 21.35 15.59 -3.66
N TRP A 68 20.83 16.77 -4.04
CA TRP A 68 19.67 17.36 -3.40
C TRP A 68 18.40 16.52 -3.61
N GLY A 69 18.24 15.94 -4.80
CA GLY A 69 17.15 15.00 -5.10
C GLY A 69 17.20 13.76 -4.20
N MET A 70 18.37 13.13 -4.04
CA MET A 70 18.57 12.00 -3.14
C MET A 70 18.26 12.35 -1.68
N MET A 71 18.63 13.55 -1.23
CA MET A 71 18.35 13.99 0.14
C MET A 71 16.84 14.19 0.39
N ILE A 72 16.11 14.76 -0.57
CA ILE A 72 14.65 14.89 -0.50
C ILE A 72 13.99 13.51 -0.50
N LEU A 73 14.46 12.58 -1.33
CA LEU A 73 13.97 11.20 -1.36
C LEU A 73 14.18 10.49 -0.03
N MET A 74 15.31 10.71 0.66
CA MET A 74 15.55 10.15 2.00
C MET A 74 14.55 10.66 3.04
N ILE A 75 14.23 11.96 3.02
CA ILE A 75 13.22 12.54 3.93
C ILE A 75 11.84 11.96 3.65
N LEU A 76 11.50 11.83 2.36
CA LEU A 76 10.27 11.19 1.92
C LEU A 76 10.20 9.73 2.42
N ASP A 77 11.28 8.96 2.29
CA ASP A 77 11.36 7.59 2.79
C ASP A 77 11.12 7.49 4.31
N LEU A 78 11.63 8.43 5.10
CA LEU A 78 11.38 8.46 6.55
C LEU A 78 9.90 8.71 6.86
N VAL A 79 9.27 9.67 6.17
CA VAL A 79 7.83 9.92 6.28
C VAL A 79 7.03 8.69 5.86
N TRP A 80 7.46 8.02 4.79
CA TRP A 80 6.82 6.80 4.31
C TRP A 80 6.85 5.68 5.35
N ILE A 81 7.99 5.45 6.00
CA ILE A 81 8.11 4.43 7.05
C ILE A 81 7.11 4.69 8.19
N ALA A 82 6.92 5.94 8.60
CA ALA A 82 5.95 6.30 9.63
C ALA A 82 4.51 6.02 9.17
N VAL A 83 4.14 6.48 7.98
CA VAL A 83 2.79 6.26 7.39
C VAL A 83 2.51 4.77 7.21
N TRP A 84 3.48 4.03 6.67
CA TRP A 84 3.38 2.59 6.45
C TRP A 84 3.21 1.83 7.76
N SER A 85 3.98 2.18 8.79
CA SER A 85 3.88 1.56 10.11
C SER A 85 2.49 1.77 10.72
N LEU A 86 1.95 3.00 10.64
CA LEU A 86 0.58 3.29 11.08
C LEU A 86 -0.46 2.51 10.29
N LEU A 87 -0.30 2.38 8.97
CA LEU A 87 -1.21 1.62 8.11
C LEU A 87 -1.25 0.16 8.54
N MET A 88 -0.07 -0.43 8.76
CA MET A 88 0.09 -1.81 9.22
C MET A 88 -0.48 -2.03 10.62
N LEU A 89 -0.24 -1.12 11.55
CA LEU A 89 -0.81 -1.17 12.89
C LEU A 89 -2.33 -1.08 12.86
N SER A 90 -2.89 -0.15 12.07
CA SER A 90 -4.35 0.00 11.94
C SER A 90 -5.00 -1.26 11.36
N SER A 91 -4.41 -1.86 10.33
CA SER A 91 -4.88 -3.11 9.73
C SER A 91 -4.75 -4.30 10.69
N SER A 92 -3.64 -4.39 11.42
CA SER A 92 -3.43 -5.43 12.44
C SER A 92 -4.46 -5.31 13.57
N ALA A 93 -4.69 -4.09 14.06
CA ALA A 93 -5.69 -3.81 15.09
C ALA A 93 -7.11 -4.14 14.59
N TRP A 94 -7.44 -3.83 13.34
CA TRP A 94 -8.72 -4.20 12.73
C TRP A 94 -8.97 -5.71 12.73
N ILE A 95 -7.95 -6.49 12.37
CA ILE A 95 -8.04 -7.95 12.29
C ILE A 95 -8.14 -8.57 13.69
N LYS A 96 -7.31 -8.09 14.64
CA LYS A 96 -7.17 -8.71 15.96
C LYS A 96 -8.24 -8.28 16.97
N ILE A 97 -8.76 -7.06 16.86
CA ILE A 97 -9.63 -6.44 17.88
C ILE A 97 -10.97 -6.03 17.23
N PRO A 98 -11.98 -6.92 17.21
CA PRO A 98 -13.25 -6.65 16.56
C PRO A 98 -13.98 -5.41 17.08
N TRP A 99 -13.90 -5.13 18.40
CA TRP A 99 -14.58 -3.95 18.97
C TRP A 99 -14.05 -2.63 18.41
N LEU A 100 -12.78 -2.59 18.00
CA LEU A 100 -12.08 -1.34 17.67
C LEU A 100 -12.40 -0.88 16.25
N ARG A 101 -13.01 -1.74 15.43
CA ARG A 101 -13.33 -1.49 14.02
C ARG A 101 -14.22 -0.26 13.78
N PRO A 102 -15.32 -0.01 14.52
CA PRO A 102 -16.13 1.19 14.32
C PRO A 102 -15.35 2.49 14.54
N ILE A 103 -14.36 2.48 15.45
CA ILE A 103 -13.52 3.64 15.76
C ILE A 103 -12.42 3.78 14.70
N LEU A 104 -11.86 2.67 14.24
CA LEU A 104 -10.77 2.65 13.27
C LEU A 104 -11.21 2.93 11.84
N ILE A 105 -12.51 2.87 11.53
CA ILE A 105 -12.97 2.90 10.13
C ILE A 105 -12.63 4.22 9.45
N ILE A 106 -12.98 5.34 10.08
CA ILE A 106 -12.72 6.67 9.53
C ILE A 106 -11.21 6.97 9.50
N PRO A 107 -10.46 6.90 10.62
CA PRO A 107 -9.03 7.24 10.61
C PRO A 107 -8.22 6.26 9.74
N GLY A 108 -8.61 4.98 9.71
CA GLY A 108 -7.96 3.96 8.90
C GLY A 108 -8.18 4.16 7.40
N LEU A 109 -9.41 4.48 6.98
CA LEU A 109 -9.70 4.83 5.58
C LEU A 109 -8.92 6.07 5.16
N LEU A 110 -8.96 7.15 5.94
CA LEU A 110 -8.22 8.37 5.62
C LEU A 110 -6.71 8.10 5.50
N LEU A 111 -6.14 7.36 6.45
CA LEU A 111 -4.73 6.97 6.42
C LEU A 111 -4.39 6.15 5.17
N ALA A 112 -5.23 5.18 4.81
CA ALA A 112 -5.01 4.33 3.64
C ALA A 112 -5.11 5.12 2.32
N LEU A 113 -6.04 6.08 2.22
CA LEU A 113 -6.16 6.96 1.06
C LEU A 113 -4.96 7.90 0.93
N VAL A 114 -4.52 8.51 2.04
CA VAL A 114 -3.31 9.36 2.06
C VAL A 114 -2.08 8.54 1.68
N ALA A 115 -1.93 7.33 2.23
CA ALA A 115 -0.84 6.42 1.88
C ALA A 115 -0.88 6.05 0.38
N TYR A 116 -2.08 5.83 -0.17
CA TYR A 116 -2.24 5.51 -1.59
C TYR A 116 -1.83 6.67 -2.49
N ILE A 117 -2.27 7.89 -2.18
CA ILE A 117 -1.88 9.10 -2.91
C ILE A 117 -0.37 9.31 -2.83
N TYR A 118 0.17 9.23 -1.61
CA TYR A 118 1.59 9.39 -1.35
C TYR A 118 2.42 8.43 -2.20
N VAL A 119 2.11 7.13 -2.15
CA VAL A 119 2.84 6.13 -2.93
C VAL A 119 2.66 6.37 -4.42
N SER A 120 1.46 6.74 -4.88
CA SER A 120 1.19 6.98 -6.29
C SER A 120 2.02 8.15 -6.84
N LEU A 121 2.20 9.20 -6.05
CA LEU A 121 2.95 10.41 -6.43
C LEU A 121 4.43 10.37 -6.08
N ALA A 122 4.86 9.51 -5.16
CA ALA A 122 6.25 9.43 -4.73
C ALA A 122 7.16 9.07 -5.93
N PRO A 123 8.11 9.95 -6.29
CA PRO A 123 9.00 9.72 -7.42
C PRO A 123 10.03 8.67 -7.03
N ASP A 124 9.93 7.47 -7.60
CA ASP A 124 10.94 6.45 -7.34
C ASP A 124 11.12 5.47 -8.52
N PRO A 125 12.36 5.35 -9.04
CA PRO A 125 12.66 4.52 -10.21
C PRO A 125 12.56 3.01 -9.96
N GLN A 126 12.67 2.53 -8.71
CA GLN A 126 12.64 1.09 -8.39
C GLN A 126 11.26 0.65 -7.86
N LYS A 127 10.18 1.35 -8.23
CA LYS A 127 8.86 1.14 -7.63
C LYS A 127 8.19 -0.11 -8.18
N ASN A 128 8.05 -1.13 -7.32
CA ASN A 128 7.24 -2.30 -7.65
C ASN A 128 5.82 -1.83 -7.98
N THR A 129 5.38 -2.16 -9.19
CA THR A 129 4.08 -1.77 -9.74
C THR A 129 2.94 -2.30 -8.91
N GLU A 130 3.10 -3.42 -8.20
CA GLU A 130 2.02 -4.06 -7.42
C GLU A 130 1.94 -3.58 -5.96
N TYR A 131 2.88 -2.74 -5.49
CA TYR A 131 2.91 -2.31 -4.09
C TYR A 131 1.64 -1.55 -3.65
N HIS A 132 1.00 -0.87 -4.58
CA HIS A 132 -0.23 -0.15 -4.34
C HIS A 132 -1.41 -1.08 -3.99
N ILE A 133 -1.35 -2.37 -4.36
CA ILE A 133 -2.34 -3.39 -4.02
C ILE A 133 -2.38 -3.62 -2.51
N LEU A 134 -1.22 -3.61 -1.86
CA LEU A 134 -1.09 -3.74 -0.40
C LEU A 134 -1.90 -2.65 0.33
N ILE A 135 -1.81 -1.41 -0.15
CA ILE A 135 -2.51 -0.27 0.44
C ILE A 135 -4.00 -0.32 0.11
N LYS A 136 -4.35 -0.62 -1.16
CA LYS A 136 -5.73 -0.84 -1.61
C LYS A 136 -6.44 -1.94 -0.81
N SER A 137 -5.69 -2.91 -0.29
CA SER A 137 -6.24 -4.04 0.46
C SER A 137 -6.57 -3.73 1.92
N TRP A 138 -6.39 -2.50 2.41
CA TRP A 138 -6.85 -2.12 3.75
C TRP A 138 -8.36 -2.41 3.89
N PRO A 139 -8.84 -3.02 4.99
CA PRO A 139 -8.17 -3.25 6.28
C PRO A 139 -7.38 -4.56 6.40
N LEU A 140 -7.12 -5.27 5.31
CA LEU A 140 -6.41 -6.55 5.29
C LEU A 140 -4.92 -6.44 4.95
N SER A 141 -4.39 -5.23 4.77
CA SER A 141 -2.99 -4.94 4.41
C SER A 141 -1.97 -5.70 5.27
N TRP A 142 -2.22 -5.83 6.58
CA TRP A 142 -1.35 -6.58 7.49
C TRP A 142 -1.28 -8.06 7.14
N ARG A 143 -2.41 -8.69 6.79
CA ARG A 143 -2.43 -10.11 6.43
C ARG A 143 -1.83 -10.37 5.05
N VAL A 144 -1.91 -9.39 4.15
CA VAL A 144 -1.16 -9.43 2.89
C VAL A 144 0.34 -9.33 3.18
N TYR A 145 0.76 -8.34 3.98
CA TYR A 145 2.16 -8.10 4.33
C TYR A 145 2.81 -9.25 5.13
N SER A 146 2.10 -9.79 6.12
CA SER A 146 2.60 -10.83 7.01
C SER A 146 1.54 -11.94 7.10
N PRO A 147 1.45 -12.79 6.07
CA PRO A 147 0.56 -13.95 6.10
C PRO A 147 1.03 -14.96 7.15
N LYS A 148 0.11 -15.73 7.71
CA LYS A 148 0.45 -16.79 8.69
C LYS A 148 1.10 -17.99 7.99
N GLU A 149 1.71 -18.88 8.77
CA GLU A 149 2.32 -20.12 8.28
C GLU A 149 1.43 -20.95 7.36
N GLU A 150 0.12 -20.92 7.55
CA GLU A 150 -0.86 -21.60 6.69
C GLU A 150 -0.71 -21.25 5.20
N TYR A 151 -0.37 -19.99 4.91
CA TYR A 151 -0.11 -19.56 3.54
C TYR A 151 1.05 -20.34 2.91
N PHE A 152 2.17 -20.45 3.64
CA PHE A 152 3.37 -21.16 3.20
C PHE A 152 3.20 -22.68 3.17
N LYS A 153 2.18 -23.21 3.86
CA LYS A 153 1.77 -24.62 3.81
C LYS A 153 0.81 -24.92 2.64
N GLY A 154 0.57 -23.97 1.74
CA GLY A 154 -0.26 -24.17 0.55
C GLY A 154 -1.75 -23.89 0.72
N ALA A 155 -2.16 -23.09 1.72
CA ALA A 155 -3.58 -22.76 1.93
C ALA A 155 -4.25 -22.03 0.74
N VAL A 156 -3.46 -21.52 -0.21
CA VAL A 156 -3.88 -20.93 -1.48
C VAL A 156 -2.86 -21.35 -2.56
N GLU A 157 -3.33 -21.99 -3.63
CA GLU A 157 -2.47 -22.37 -4.75
C GLU A 157 -2.03 -21.12 -5.54
N PRO A 158 -0.74 -20.97 -5.89
CA PRO A 158 -0.34 -19.98 -6.89
C PRO A 158 -1.01 -20.34 -8.23
N GLU A 159 -1.60 -19.35 -8.91
CA GLU A 159 -2.08 -19.57 -10.28
C GLU A 159 -0.85 -19.86 -11.16
N LEU A 160 -0.91 -20.96 -11.92
CA LEU A 160 0.05 -21.38 -12.95
C LEU A 160 0.16 -20.34 -14.06
#